data_AF-A0A7J0H3N2-F1
#
_entry.id   AF-A0A7J0H3N2-F1
#
_cell.length_a   1.000
_cell.length_b   1.000
_cell.length_c   1.000
_cell.angle_alpha   90.00
_cell.angle_beta   90.00
_cell.angle_gamma   90.00
#
_symmetry.space_group_name_H-M   'P 1'
#
loop_
_entity.id
_entity.type
_entity.pdbx_description
1 polymer ?
#
loop_
_entity_poly.entity_id
_entity_poly.type
_entity_poly.pdbx_seq_one_letter_code
_entity_poly.pdbx_strand_id
1 'polypeptide(L)'
;MGRKSQIEKYCEFSGKTQGKGYSHVIILECILVNGYSHVHHGGAGTTAAGLKAACPTTVVPFFGDQPFWGERVHARGVGPPPIPIDEFSLPKLVDAITFMLDPMVKERALELAKAMENEDGVTGAVKAFFKHLPRKKCEPELEPETDLAPVSSNFLSIRKCFGCS
;
A
#
# COMPACT_ATOMS: atom_id res chain seq x y z
N MET A 1 -18.99 -20.96 22.82
CA MET A 1 -18.00 -21.66 21.95
C MET A 1 -16.64 -21.01 22.17
N GLY A 2 -15.63 -21.77 22.60
CA GLY A 2 -14.33 -21.21 23.00
C GLY A 2 -13.48 -20.72 21.82
N ARG A 3 -12.57 -19.75 22.09
CA ARG A 3 -11.68 -19.08 21.12
C ARG A 3 -10.94 -20.05 20.16
N LYS A 4 -10.55 -21.22 20.66
CA LYS A 4 -9.88 -22.29 19.89
C LYS A 4 -10.76 -22.88 18.77
N SER A 5 -12.07 -23.02 19.04
CA SER A 5 -13.02 -23.65 18.11
C SER A 5 -13.34 -22.81 16.86
N GLN A 6 -13.14 -21.49 16.90
CA GLN A 6 -13.34 -20.63 15.72
C GLN A 6 -12.14 -20.67 14.77
N ILE A 7 -10.92 -20.70 15.32
CA ILE A 7 -9.68 -20.81 14.55
C ILE A 7 -9.61 -22.17 13.85
N GLU A 8 -9.97 -23.25 14.56
CA GLU A 8 -10.01 -24.61 13.99
C GLU A 8 -11.00 -24.70 12.83
N LYS A 9 -12.22 -24.14 12.96
CA LYS A 9 -13.21 -24.10 11.86
C LYS A 9 -12.74 -23.31 10.65
N TYR A 10 -12.01 -22.21 10.86
CA TYR A 10 -11.47 -21.40 9.76
C TYR A 10 -10.38 -22.15 8.98
N CYS A 11 -9.50 -22.83 9.70
CA CYS A 11 -8.43 -23.61 9.09
C CYS A 11 -8.97 -24.86 8.40
N GLU A 12 -10.04 -25.46 8.92
CA GLU A 12 -10.76 -26.54 8.24
C GLU A 12 -11.46 -26.07 6.95
N PHE A 13 -12.01 -24.85 6.95
CA PHE A 13 -12.55 -24.23 5.74
C PHE A 13 -11.47 -23.99 4.68
N SER A 14 -10.30 -23.49 5.07
CA SER A 14 -9.12 -23.31 4.19
C SER A 14 -8.57 -24.64 3.66
N GLY A 15 -8.51 -25.69 4.50
CA GLY A 15 -8.10 -27.02 4.06
C GLY A 15 -9.05 -27.66 3.04
N LYS A 16 -10.33 -27.30 3.04
CA LYS A 16 -11.34 -27.79 2.07
C LYS A 16 -11.31 -27.06 0.74
N THR A 17 -10.61 -25.92 0.62
CA THR A 17 -10.49 -25.16 -0.63
C THR A 17 -9.20 -25.49 -1.40
N GLN A 18 -8.21 -26.13 -0.78
CA GLN A 18 -7.07 -26.73 -1.48
C GLN A 18 -7.58 -27.86 -2.40
N GLY A 19 -7.75 -27.57 -3.69
CA GLY A 19 -8.19 -28.53 -4.71
C GLY A 19 -9.34 -28.06 -5.61
N LYS A 20 -9.98 -26.93 -5.28
CA LYS A 20 -10.95 -26.28 -6.18
C LYS A 20 -10.29 -25.01 -6.68
N GLY A 21 -9.97 -24.92 -7.97
CA GLY A 21 -9.13 -23.88 -8.58
C GLY A 21 -9.61 -22.43 -8.45
N TYR A 22 -9.63 -21.91 -7.22
CA TYR A 22 -9.83 -20.51 -6.87
C TYR A 22 -8.45 -19.88 -6.65
N SER A 23 -7.67 -19.85 -7.72
CA SER A 23 -6.28 -19.36 -7.70
C SER A 23 -6.17 -17.83 -7.52
N HIS A 24 -7.27 -17.07 -7.50
CA HIS A 24 -7.18 -15.61 -7.65
C HIS A 24 -8.02 -14.71 -6.75
N VAL A 25 -8.93 -15.20 -5.90
CA VAL A 25 -9.67 -14.28 -5.00
C VAL A 25 -10.09 -15.00 -3.71
N ILE A 26 -9.13 -15.57 -2.96
CA ILE A 26 -9.35 -15.69 -1.51
C ILE A 26 -8.77 -14.43 -0.90
N ILE A 27 -9.64 -13.42 -0.85
CA ILE A 27 -9.58 -12.35 0.13
C ILE A 27 -9.63 -13.07 1.49
N LEU A 28 -8.46 -13.43 2.02
CA LEU A 28 -8.28 -13.53 3.45
C LEU A 28 -8.35 -12.07 3.93
N GLU A 29 -9.54 -11.49 4.01
CA GLU A 29 -9.82 -10.40 4.95
C GLU A 29 -10.43 -11.09 6.16
N CYS A 30 -9.60 -11.85 6.86
CA CYS A 30 -10.01 -12.35 8.15
C CYS A 30 -9.70 -11.27 9.17
N ILE A 31 -10.67 -10.38 9.40
CA ILE A 31 -10.73 -9.60 10.63
C ILE A 31 -11.07 -10.59 11.74
N LEU A 32 -10.03 -11.18 12.33
CA LEU A 32 -10.23 -12.15 13.40
C LEU A 32 -10.44 -11.39 14.70
N VAL A 33 -11.61 -11.63 15.28
CA VAL A 33 -12.07 -11.17 16.60
C VAL A 33 -12.22 -9.65 16.70
N ASN A 34 -13.47 -9.16 16.66
CA ASN A 34 -13.85 -7.79 17.06
C ASN A 34 -13.06 -6.60 16.44
N GLY A 35 -12.42 -6.76 15.27
CA GLY A 35 -11.65 -5.67 14.65
C GLY A 35 -10.19 -5.56 15.12
N TYR A 36 -9.62 -6.59 15.76
CA TYR A 36 -8.31 -6.48 16.42
C TYR A 36 -7.11 -6.94 15.61
N SER A 37 -7.26 -7.80 14.60
CA SER A 37 -6.12 -8.31 13.82
C SER A 37 -6.48 -8.61 12.38
N HIS A 38 -5.51 -8.51 11.48
CA HIS A 38 -5.69 -8.63 10.03
C HIS A 38 -4.67 -9.61 9.45
N VAL A 39 -5.12 -10.60 8.69
CA VAL A 39 -4.23 -11.55 7.99
C VAL A 39 -4.55 -11.47 6.51
N HIS A 40 -3.57 -11.15 5.66
CA HIS A 40 -3.77 -11.02 4.22
C HIS A 40 -2.47 -11.33 3.44
N HIS A 41 -2.53 -11.29 2.12
CA HIS A 41 -1.40 -11.71 1.26
C HIS A 41 -0.29 -10.66 1.09
N GLY A 42 -0.45 -9.44 1.61
CA GLY A 42 0.60 -8.40 1.56
C GLY A 42 0.52 -7.35 0.45
N GLY A 43 -0.61 -7.18 -0.25
CA GLY A 43 -0.73 -6.07 -1.21
C GLY A 43 -0.55 -4.69 -0.54
N ALA A 44 0.13 -3.75 -1.20
CA ALA A 44 0.44 -2.41 -0.64
C ALA A 44 -0.79 -1.69 -0.07
N GLY A 45 -1.89 -1.65 -0.85
CA GLY A 45 -3.14 -0.99 -0.46
C GLY A 45 -3.81 -1.66 0.74
N THR A 46 -3.92 -2.99 0.74
CA THR A 46 -4.50 -3.77 1.85
C THR A 46 -3.68 -3.63 3.13
N THR A 47 -2.34 -3.66 3.01
CA THR A 47 -1.43 -3.41 4.13
C THR A 47 -1.69 -2.02 4.70
N ALA A 48 -1.66 -0.99 3.85
CA ALA A 48 -1.89 0.39 4.27
C ALA A 48 -3.27 0.58 4.92
N ALA A 49 -4.32 -0.05 4.37
CA ALA A 49 -5.67 0.02 4.93
C ALA A 49 -5.74 -0.61 6.34
N GLY A 50 -5.18 -1.80 6.53
CA GLY A 50 -5.14 -2.47 7.83
C GLY A 50 -4.36 -1.66 8.86
N LEU A 51 -3.20 -1.11 8.48
CA LEU A 51 -2.37 -0.28 9.36
C LEU A 51 -3.07 1.04 9.71
N LYS A 52 -3.76 1.69 8.76
CA LYS A 52 -4.57 2.90 9.04
C LYS A 52 -5.73 2.62 10.00
N ALA A 53 -6.31 1.42 9.94
CA ALA A 53 -7.33 0.97 10.89
C ALA A 53 -6.73 0.56 12.26
N ALA A 54 -5.43 0.76 12.48
CA ALA A 54 -4.70 0.34 13.66
C ALA A 54 -4.83 -1.16 13.95
N CYS A 55 -4.92 -2.00 12.91
CA CYS A 55 -4.99 -3.45 13.06
C CYS A 55 -3.57 -4.04 13.03
N PRO A 56 -3.11 -4.69 14.12
CA PRO A 56 -2.06 -5.70 14.05
C PRO A 56 -2.24 -6.59 12.83
N THR A 57 -1.17 -6.76 12.04
CA THR A 57 -1.25 -7.35 10.69
C THR A 57 -0.26 -8.49 10.52
N THR A 58 -0.67 -9.60 9.92
CA THR A 58 0.20 -10.68 9.44
C THR A 58 0.09 -10.79 7.92
N VAL A 59 1.25 -10.92 7.27
CA VAL A 59 1.32 -11.06 5.81
C VAL A 59 1.72 -12.48 5.43
N VAL A 60 0.96 -13.08 4.51
CA VAL A 60 1.24 -14.39 3.90
C VAL A 60 1.61 -14.17 2.43
N PRO A 61 2.86 -13.85 2.10
CA PRO A 61 3.23 -13.45 0.75
C PRO A 61 3.24 -14.61 -0.23
N PHE A 62 2.85 -14.30 -1.47
CA PHE A 62 2.87 -15.20 -2.63
C PHE A 62 3.84 -14.71 -3.70
N PHE A 63 3.78 -13.43 -4.10
CA PHE A 63 4.65 -12.87 -5.16
C PHE A 63 4.73 -11.33 -5.12
N GLY A 64 5.61 -10.76 -5.95
CA GLY A 64 5.71 -9.32 -6.15
C GLY A 64 6.30 -8.59 -4.95
N ASP A 65 5.67 -7.48 -4.56
CA ASP A 65 6.09 -6.63 -3.43
C ASP A 65 5.56 -7.11 -2.06
N GLN A 66 4.81 -8.20 -2.03
CA GLN A 66 4.18 -8.74 -0.82
C GLN A 66 5.19 -9.09 0.30
N PRO A 67 6.34 -9.74 0.04
CA PRO A 67 7.34 -10.00 1.08
C PRO A 67 7.90 -8.71 1.67
N PHE A 68 8.08 -7.67 0.84
CA PHE A 68 8.54 -6.37 1.30
C PHE A 68 7.54 -5.77 2.31
N TRP A 69 6.24 -5.77 2.00
CA TRP A 69 5.24 -5.24 2.93
C TRP A 69 5.14 -6.06 4.22
N GLY A 70 5.24 -7.38 4.14
CA GLY A 70 5.34 -8.24 5.31
C GLY A 70 6.53 -7.89 6.20
N GLU A 71 7.71 -7.66 5.62
CA GLU A 71 8.88 -7.22 6.36
C GLU A 71 8.71 -5.82 6.96
N ARG A 72 8.04 -4.89 6.25
CA ARG A 72 7.75 -3.55 6.82
C ARG A 72 6.82 -3.61 8.02
N VAL A 73 5.82 -4.49 7.98
CA VAL A 73 4.91 -4.77 9.12
C VAL A 73 5.70 -5.33 10.30
N HIS A 74 6.53 -6.35 10.07
CA HIS A 74 7.36 -6.96 11.09
C HIS A 74 8.37 -5.97 11.70
N ALA A 75 9.11 -5.25 10.86
CA ALA A 75 10.12 -4.28 11.29
C ALA A 75 9.54 -3.10 12.11
N ARG A 76 8.24 -2.80 11.94
CA ARG A 76 7.52 -1.81 12.75
C ARG A 76 6.94 -2.40 14.04
N GLY A 77 7.06 -3.72 14.24
CA GLY A 77 6.56 -4.43 15.41
C GLY A 77 5.03 -4.51 15.49
N VAL A 78 4.33 -4.23 14.39
CA VAL A 78 2.86 -4.24 14.30
C VAL A 78 2.33 -5.58 13.76
N GLY A 79 3.21 -6.56 13.66
CA GLY A 79 2.93 -7.92 13.23
C GLY A 79 4.14 -8.83 13.41
N PRO A 80 3.95 -10.16 13.36
CA PRO A 80 5.04 -11.13 13.35
C PRO A 80 5.79 -11.10 12.01
N PRO A 81 6.90 -11.85 11.88
CA PRO A 81 7.50 -12.12 10.58
C PRO A 81 6.47 -12.63 9.56
N PRO A 82 6.59 -12.27 8.27
CA PRO A 82 5.70 -12.81 7.25
C PRO A 82 5.80 -14.34 7.19
N ILE A 83 4.71 -15.00 6.83
CA ILE A 83 4.65 -16.46 6.68
C ILE A 83 4.61 -16.76 5.18
N PRO A 84 5.74 -17.09 4.52
CA PRO A 84 5.74 -17.48 3.12
C PRO A 84 4.71 -18.59 2.85
N ILE A 85 4.04 -18.53 1.70
CA ILE A 85 2.91 -19.43 1.41
C ILE A 85 3.30 -20.91 1.41
N ASP A 86 4.50 -21.24 0.93
CA ASP A 86 5.11 -22.58 0.93
C ASP A 86 5.40 -23.10 2.34
N GLU A 87 5.52 -22.18 3.28
CA GLU A 87 5.77 -22.43 4.69
C GLU A 87 4.51 -22.36 5.56
N PHE A 88 3.37 -21.97 4.97
CA PHE A 88 2.13 -21.70 5.70
C PHE A 88 1.56 -22.95 6.35
N SER A 89 1.21 -22.84 7.62
CA SER A 89 0.63 -23.93 8.40
C SER A 89 -0.25 -23.39 9.52
N LEU A 90 -1.17 -24.23 10.00
CA LEU A 90 -2.03 -23.89 11.14
C LEU A 90 -1.22 -23.45 12.38
N PRO A 91 -0.15 -24.14 12.81
CA PRO A 91 0.67 -23.68 13.94
C PRO A 91 1.23 -22.28 13.74
N LYS A 92 1.84 -21.99 12.57
CA LYS A 92 2.37 -20.65 12.27
C LYS A 92 1.29 -19.57 12.27
N LEU A 93 0.10 -19.88 11.76
CA LEU A 93 -1.03 -18.95 11.82
C LEU A 93 -1.48 -18.68 13.27
N VAL A 94 -1.54 -19.72 14.10
CA VAL A 94 -1.88 -19.59 15.54
C VAL A 94 -0.84 -18.75 16.26
N ASP A 95 0.45 -18.98 16.01
CA ASP A 95 1.54 -18.20 16.60
C ASP A 95 1.46 -16.73 16.18
N ALA A 96 1.20 -16.47 14.90
CA ALA A 96 1.02 -15.13 14.37
C ALA A 96 -0.17 -14.39 15.00
N ILE A 97 -1.32 -15.05 15.12
CA ILE A 97 -2.49 -14.48 15.79
C ILE A 97 -2.18 -14.24 17.27
N THR A 98 -1.49 -15.17 17.93
CA THR A 98 -1.14 -15.05 19.35
C THR A 98 -0.23 -13.84 19.58
N PHE A 99 0.76 -13.62 18.72
CA PHE A 99 1.58 -12.42 18.71
C PHE A 99 0.72 -11.16 18.56
N MET A 100 -0.18 -11.13 17.57
CA MET A 100 -1.02 -9.96 17.29
C MET A 100 -2.04 -9.64 18.40
N LEU A 101 -2.37 -10.60 19.26
CA LEU A 101 -3.25 -10.40 20.42
C LEU A 101 -2.52 -9.76 21.62
N ASP A 102 -1.20 -9.61 21.57
CA ASP A 102 -0.45 -8.89 22.60
C ASP A 102 -0.85 -7.39 22.61
N PRO A 103 -1.30 -6.83 23.75
CA PRO A 103 -1.66 -5.42 23.87
C PRO A 103 -0.56 -4.46 23.40
N MET A 104 0.72 -4.81 23.57
CA MET A 104 1.84 -3.98 23.12
C MET A 104 1.92 -3.89 21.59
N VAL A 105 1.52 -4.94 20.87
CA VAL A 105 1.44 -4.91 19.39
C VAL A 105 0.31 -3.99 18.95
N LYS A 106 -0.83 -4.02 19.66
CA LYS A 106 -1.95 -3.12 19.41
C LYS A 106 -1.60 -1.65 19.66
N GLU A 107 -0.85 -1.36 20.73
CA GLU A 107 -0.37 -0.01 21.03
C GLU A 107 0.51 0.53 19.90
N ARG A 108 1.51 -0.24 19.44
CA ARG A 108 2.34 0.13 18.29
C ARG A 108 1.53 0.33 17.00
N ALA A 109 0.49 -0.48 16.78
CA ALA A 109 -0.39 -0.31 15.63
C ALA A 109 -1.19 1.00 15.69
N LEU A 110 -1.64 1.40 16.89
CA LEU A 110 -2.31 2.70 17.11
C LEU A 110 -1.36 3.87 16.88
N GLU A 111 -0.12 3.79 17.40
CA GLU A 111 0.91 4.81 17.17
C GLU A 111 1.22 4.98 15.68
N LEU A 112 1.39 3.86 14.96
CA LEU A 112 1.64 3.88 13.53
C LEU A 112 0.45 4.46 12.74
N ALA A 113 -0.78 4.06 13.07
CA ALA A 113 -1.98 4.60 12.44
C ALA A 113 -2.06 6.13 12.60
N LYS A 114 -1.79 6.64 13.81
CA LYS A 114 -1.75 8.08 14.10
C LYS A 114 -0.63 8.79 13.32
N ALA A 115 0.53 8.16 13.17
CA ALA A 115 1.60 8.73 12.34
C ALA A 115 1.18 8.81 10.86
N MET A 116 0.52 7.78 10.33
CA MET A 116 0.00 7.75 8.97
C MET A 116 -1.14 8.76 8.73
N GLU A 117 -1.98 9.02 9.73
CA GLU A 117 -3.04 10.04 9.65
C GLU A 117 -2.48 11.46 9.48
N ASN A 118 -1.31 11.73 10.06
CA ASN A 118 -0.64 13.02 9.96
C ASN A 118 0.20 13.19 8.67
N GLU A 119 0.19 12.21 7.77
CA GLU A 119 0.92 12.25 6.51
C GLU A 119 0.03 12.69 5.33
N ASP A 120 0.51 13.65 4.54
CA ASP A 120 -0.05 13.96 3.22
C ASP A 120 0.85 13.41 2.10
N GLY A 121 0.58 12.16 1.74
CA GLY A 121 1.32 11.45 0.69
C GLY A 121 1.12 12.08 -0.70
N VAL A 122 -0.02 12.73 -0.97
CA VAL A 122 -0.30 13.34 -2.27
C VAL A 122 0.56 14.58 -2.45
N THR A 123 0.53 15.49 -1.49
CA THR A 123 1.39 16.68 -1.52
C THR A 123 2.86 16.28 -1.52
N GLY A 124 3.25 15.26 -0.75
CA GLY A 124 4.60 14.70 -0.76
C GLY A 124 5.02 14.22 -2.15
N ALA A 125 4.17 13.44 -2.82
CA ALA A 125 4.41 12.94 -4.17
C ALA A 125 4.51 14.08 -5.20
N VAL A 126 3.63 15.08 -5.16
CA VAL A 126 3.67 16.24 -6.05
C VAL A 126 4.97 17.03 -5.89
N LYS A 127 5.38 17.30 -4.63
CA LYS A 127 6.66 17.96 -4.34
C LYS A 127 7.85 17.14 -4.86
N ALA A 128 7.84 15.84 -4.63
CA ALA A 128 8.88 14.94 -5.11
C ALA A 128 8.94 14.92 -6.65
N PHE A 129 7.80 14.89 -7.32
CA PHE A 129 7.73 14.96 -8.78
C PHE A 129 8.38 16.24 -9.32
N PHE A 130 7.95 17.42 -8.86
CA PHE A 130 8.51 18.69 -9.33
C PHE A 130 9.98 18.90 -8.96
N LYS A 131 10.44 18.31 -7.85
CA LYS A 131 11.87 18.33 -7.47
C LYS A 131 12.74 17.58 -8.49
N HIS A 132 12.25 16.48 -9.06
CA HIS A 132 13.01 15.62 -9.96
C HIS A 132 12.66 15.84 -11.44
N LEU A 133 11.64 16.64 -11.75
CA LEU A 133 11.32 17.02 -13.12
C LEU A 133 12.46 17.91 -13.69
N PRO A 134 13.16 17.49 -14.75
CA PRO A 134 14.22 18.29 -15.33
C PRO A 134 13.63 19.61 -15.84
N ARG A 135 14.17 20.73 -15.36
CA ARG A 135 13.79 22.05 -15.89
C ARG A 135 14.35 22.17 -17.30
N LYS A 136 13.49 22.44 -18.28
CA LYS A 136 13.94 22.95 -19.58
C LYS A 136 14.72 24.23 -19.29
N LYS A 137 15.99 24.32 -19.69
CA LYS A 137 16.67 25.61 -19.74
C LYS A 137 15.86 26.45 -20.73
N CYS A 138 15.33 27.59 -20.29
CA CYS A 138 15.06 28.65 -21.25
C CYS A 138 16.42 29.00 -21.84
N GLU A 139 16.66 28.60 -23.07
CA GLU A 139 17.72 29.21 -23.86
C GLU A 139 17.41 30.71 -23.88
N PRO A 140 18.39 31.59 -23.60
CA PRO A 140 18.18 33.02 -23.68
C PRO A 140 17.66 33.33 -25.08
N GLU A 141 16.52 33.99 -25.13
CA GLU A 141 15.95 34.55 -26.34
C GLU A 141 17.06 35.38 -27.00
N LEU A 142 17.56 34.93 -28.15
CA LEU A 142 18.53 35.68 -28.94
C LEU A 142 17.90 37.04 -29.24
N GLU A 143 18.55 38.10 -28.76
CA GLU A 143 18.20 39.49 -29.03
C GLU A 143 17.95 39.66 -30.55
N PRO A 144 16.86 40.31 -30.97
CA PRO A 144 16.55 40.47 -32.37
C PRO A 144 17.58 41.41 -33.03
N GLU A 145 18.42 40.84 -33.89
CA GLU A 145 19.21 41.57 -34.88
C GLU A 145 18.26 42.47 -35.68
N THR A 146 18.43 43.78 -35.52
CA THR A 146 17.75 44.78 -36.31
C THR A 146 18.30 44.72 -37.73
N ASP A 147 17.51 44.27 -38.71
CA ASP A 147 17.47 44.92 -40.03
C ASP A 147 16.28 44.48 -40.93
N LEU A 148 15.46 45.48 -41.21
CA LEU A 148 14.55 45.75 -42.34
C LEU A 148 14.32 44.66 -43.42
N ALA A 149 13.08 44.14 -43.50
CA ALA A 149 12.26 44.11 -44.74
C ALA A 149 10.84 43.55 -44.46
N PRO A 150 9.76 44.06 -45.11
CA PRO A 150 8.40 43.61 -44.84
C PRO A 150 8.03 42.44 -45.77
N VAL A 151 7.60 41.32 -45.20
CA VAL A 151 6.81 40.34 -45.96
C VAL A 151 5.48 40.09 -45.27
N SER A 152 4.48 40.72 -45.88
CA SER A 152 3.05 40.45 -45.88
C SER A 152 2.60 39.16 -45.21
N SER A 153 1.72 39.35 -44.23
CA SER A 153 0.84 38.39 -43.57
C SER A 153 0.04 37.51 -44.53
N ASN A 154 -0.06 36.22 -44.20
CA ASN A 154 -1.33 35.48 -44.28
C ASN A 154 -1.37 34.38 -43.21
N PHE A 155 -2.09 34.71 -42.13
CA PHE A 155 -3.08 33.89 -41.42
C PHE A 155 -2.95 32.36 -41.42
N LEU A 156 -2.89 31.79 -40.20
CA LEU A 156 -3.73 30.69 -39.66
C LEU A 156 -3.21 30.37 -38.24
N SER A 157 -3.68 31.08 -37.21
CA SER A 157 -4.75 30.66 -36.28
C SER A 157 -4.58 29.25 -35.69
N ILE A 158 -4.23 29.18 -34.39
CA ILE A 158 -5.08 28.63 -33.31
C ILE A 158 -4.45 29.03 -31.96
N ARG A 159 -5.07 30.03 -31.32
CA ARG A 159 -4.96 30.30 -29.87
C ARG A 159 -6.03 29.48 -29.15
N LYS A 160 -5.78 29.23 -27.86
CA LYS A 160 -6.59 28.56 -26.80
C LYS A 160 -6.23 27.08 -26.68
N CYS A 161 -5.71 26.59 -25.55
CA CYS A 161 -6.30 26.73 -24.21
C CYS A 161 -5.25 26.85 -23.08
N PHE A 162 -5.32 27.94 -22.31
CA PHE A 162 -5.01 27.94 -20.88
C PHE A 162 -6.18 28.63 -20.18
N GLY A 163 -6.94 27.86 -19.41
CA GLY A 163 -7.95 28.37 -18.49
C GLY A 163 -7.49 28.03 -17.07
N CYS A 164 -6.99 29.04 -16.36
CA CYS A 164 -6.91 29.04 -14.91
C CYS A 164 -8.11 29.83 -14.37
N SER A 165 -8.89 29.20 -13.50
CA SER A 165 -9.49 29.77 -12.29
C SER A 165 -9.74 28.62 -11.33
#